data_AF-A0A6G3Z1I1-F1
#
_entry.id   AF-A0A6G3Z1I1-F1
#
_cell.length_a   1.000
_cell.length_b   1.000
_cell.length_c   1.000
_cell.angle_alpha   90.00
_cell.angle_beta   90.00
_cell.angle_gamma   90.00
#
_symmetry.space_group_name_H-M   'P 1'
#
loop_
_entity.id
_entity.type
_entity.pdbx_description
1 polymer ?
#
loop_
_entity_poly.entity_id
_entity_poly.type
_entity_poly.pdbx_seq_one_letter_code
_entity_poly.pdbx_strand_id
1 'polypeptide(L)'
;RYRYGQEAHLDEVLERLGLAPSDDERPELVGVREESTDGSYALILEFDSPYVPLTKWLEKQAKIETFFGPDIRAEIVEPTEKKVDLALIAISTPTPAEPVS
;
A
#
# COMPACT_ATOMS: atom_id res chain seq x y z
N ARG A 1 10.25 -13.18 10.92
CA ARG A 1 10.93 -12.03 11.55
C ARG A 1 10.38 -10.77 10.89
N TYR A 2 9.23 -10.30 11.34
CA TYR A 2 8.70 -9.00 10.95
C TYR A 2 9.50 -7.93 11.71
N ARG A 3 10.04 -6.93 11.02
CA ARG A 3 10.89 -5.90 11.64
C ARG A 3 10.01 -4.71 12.03
N TYR A 4 9.88 -4.53 13.35
CA TYR A 4 9.21 -3.46 14.12
C TYR A 4 9.48 -1.99 13.73
N GLY A 5 10.17 -1.70 12.63
CA GLY A 5 10.46 -0.33 12.19
C GLY A 5 9.46 0.26 11.19
N GLN A 6 8.67 -0.58 10.50
CA GLN A 6 7.71 -0.11 9.50
C GLN A 6 6.28 0.05 10.04
N GLU A 7 5.91 -0.69 11.08
CA GLU A 7 4.56 -0.65 11.68
C GLU A 7 4.24 0.73 12.27
N ALA A 8 5.12 1.28 13.12
CA ALA A 8 4.90 2.59 13.74
C ALA A 8 4.81 3.75 12.74
N HIS A 9 5.47 3.64 11.58
CA HIS A 9 5.32 4.65 10.54
C HIS A 9 3.99 4.46 9.80
N LEU A 10 3.59 3.22 9.53
CA LEU A 10 2.38 2.88 8.79
C LEU A 10 1.09 3.33 9.50
N ASP A 11 1.02 3.18 10.82
CA ASP A 11 -0.10 3.72 11.62
C ASP A 11 -0.25 5.23 11.40
N GLU A 12 0.84 5.99 11.50
CA GLU A 12 0.84 7.44 11.26
C GLU A 12 0.42 7.75 9.80
N VAL A 13 0.82 6.91 8.84
CA VAL A 13 0.38 7.04 7.44
C VAL A 13 -1.13 6.88 7.34
N LEU A 14 -1.71 5.83 7.92
CA LEU A 14 -3.15 5.57 7.88
C LEU A 14 -3.94 6.72 8.50
N GLU A 15 -3.46 7.29 9.61
CA GLU A 15 -4.03 8.49 10.22
C GLU A 15 -3.99 9.69 9.28
N ARG A 16 -2.83 9.98 8.66
CA ARG A 16 -2.67 11.10 7.71
C ARG A 16 -3.50 10.94 6.44
N LEU A 17 -3.71 9.70 5.99
CA LEU A 17 -4.56 9.39 4.85
C LEU A 17 -6.05 9.51 5.19
N GLY A 18 -6.41 9.54 6.48
CA GLY A 18 -7.78 9.51 6.96
C GLY A 18 -8.43 8.13 6.79
N LEU A 19 -7.61 7.08 6.92
CA LEU A 19 -8.03 5.67 6.98
C LEU A 19 -8.08 5.16 8.42
N ALA A 20 -7.89 6.03 9.41
CA ALA A 20 -8.11 5.76 10.83
C ALA A 20 -9.23 6.68 11.34
N PRO A 21 -10.51 6.29 11.26
CA PRO A 21 -11.60 7.10 11.81
C PRO A 21 -11.50 7.25 13.33
N SER A 22 -11.04 6.20 14.02
CA SER A 22 -10.70 6.13 15.44
C SER A 22 -9.53 5.16 15.64
N ASP A 23 -8.88 5.16 16.81
CA ASP A 23 -7.76 4.23 17.12
C ASP A 23 -8.21 2.75 17.09
N ASP A 24 -9.41 2.45 17.61
CA ASP A 24 -10.02 1.10 17.63
C ASP A 24 -10.59 0.66 16.25
N GLU A 25 -10.77 1.62 15.34
CA GLU A 25 -11.37 1.40 14.02
C GLU A 25 -10.33 1.47 12.88
N ARG A 26 -9.05 1.53 13.23
CA ARG A 26 -7.94 1.60 12.27
C ARG A 26 -7.70 0.23 11.64
N PRO A 27 -7.43 0.16 10.32
CA PRO A 27 -6.98 -1.07 9.69
C PRO A 27 -5.67 -1.57 10.28
N GLU A 28 -5.60 -2.86 10.62
CA GLU A 28 -4.41 -3.49 11.21
C GLU A 28 -3.61 -4.21 10.13
N LEU A 29 -2.30 -3.96 10.07
CA LEU A 29 -1.41 -4.69 9.16
C LEU A 29 -1.19 -6.12 9.70
N VAL A 30 -1.75 -7.11 9.01
CA VAL A 30 -1.65 -8.52 9.41
C VAL A 30 -0.58 -9.30 8.64
N GLY A 31 -0.10 -8.75 7.53
CA GLY A 31 0.88 -9.42 6.68
C GLY A 31 1.55 -8.48 5.69
N VAL A 32 2.75 -8.87 5.26
CA VAL A 32 3.48 -8.20 4.18
C VAL A 32 4.05 -9.29 3.27
N ARG A 33 3.80 -9.17 1.98
CA ARG A 33 4.38 -10.07 0.97
C ARG A 33 4.95 -9.27 -0.20
N GLU A 34 5.93 -9.86 -0.87
CA GLU A 34 6.61 -9.29 -2.01
C GLU A 34 6.21 -10.09 -3.26
N GLU A 35 5.84 -9.40 -4.34
CA GLU A 35 5.47 -10.01 -5.62
C GLU A 35 6.14 -9.29 -6.78
N SER A 36 6.13 -9.92 -7.95
CA SER A 36 6.49 -9.29 -9.22
C SER A 36 5.22 -9.02 -10.03
N THR A 37 4.84 -7.74 -10.14
CA THR A 37 3.70 -7.30 -10.95
C THR A 37 4.23 -6.67 -12.23
N ASP A 38 3.90 -7.24 -13.39
CA ASP A 38 4.35 -6.75 -14.71
C ASP A 38 5.88 -6.57 -14.82
N GLY A 39 6.63 -7.49 -14.20
CA GLY A 39 8.10 -7.41 -14.16
C GLY A 39 8.66 -6.34 -13.21
N SER A 40 7.79 -5.62 -12.50
CA SER A 40 8.14 -4.64 -11.47
C SER A 40 8.00 -5.23 -10.07
N TYR A 41 8.80 -4.74 -9.13
CA TYR A 41 8.68 -5.11 -7.73
C TYR A 41 7.41 -4.52 -7.12
N ALA A 42 6.63 -5.37 -6.45
CA ALA A 42 5.42 -4.98 -5.75
C ALA A 42 5.50 -5.42 -4.28
N LEU A 43 5.20 -4.50 -3.37
CA LEU A 43 5.06 -4.77 -1.95
C LEU A 43 3.57 -4.78 -1.58
N ILE A 44 3.04 -5.92 -1.19
CA ILE A 44 1.64 -6.07 -0.81
C ILE A 44 1.55 -6.01 0.72
N LEU A 45 0.80 -5.03 1.20
CA LEU A 45 0.43 -4.85 2.59
C LEU A 45 -0.97 -5.42 2.79
N GLU A 46 -1.08 -6.44 3.63
CA GLU A 46 -2.33 -7.14 3.91
C GLU A 46 -2.93 -6.55 5.19
N PHE A 47 -4.10 -5.92 5.08
CA PHE A 47 -4.80 -5.29 6.18
C PHE A 47 -6.07 -6.04 6.58
N ASP A 48 -6.30 -6.15 7.88
CA ASP A 48 -7.63 -6.37 8.42
C ASP A 48 -8.31 -5.00 8.59
N SER A 49 -9.41 -4.78 7.89
CA SER A 49 -10.11 -3.50 7.77
C SER A 49 -11.63 -3.66 8.00
N PRO A 50 -12.06 -4.11 9.20
CA PRO A 50 -13.46 -4.39 9.49
C PRO A 50 -14.35 -3.14 9.57
N TYR A 51 -13.77 -1.97 9.82
CA TYR A 51 -14.49 -0.71 10.01
C TYR A 51 -14.32 0.28 8.85
N VAL A 52 -13.30 0.09 8.00
CA VAL A 52 -13.02 0.96 6.86
C VAL A 52 -13.32 0.20 5.57
N PRO A 53 -14.39 0.55 4.82
CA PRO A 53 -14.76 -0.17 3.62
C PRO A 53 -13.78 0.09 2.47
N LEU A 54 -13.65 -0.84 1.53
CA LEU A 54 -12.79 -0.72 0.34
C LEU A 54 -12.99 0.61 -0.41
N THR A 55 -14.22 1.11 -0.51
CA THR A 55 -14.50 2.40 -1.16
C THR A 55 -13.70 3.55 -0.54
N LYS A 56 -13.54 3.58 0.79
CA LYS A 56 -12.74 4.61 1.47
C LYS A 56 -11.27 4.50 1.10
N TRP A 57 -10.74 3.30 0.99
CA TRP A 57 -9.38 3.06 0.53
C TRP A 57 -9.16 3.56 -0.90
N LEU A 58 -10.08 3.24 -1.81
CA LEU A 58 -10.03 3.71 -3.20
C LEU A 58 -10.11 5.25 -3.30
N GLU A 59 -10.93 5.90 -2.47
CA GLU A 59 -10.96 7.38 -2.39
C GLU A 59 -9.61 7.99 -1.97
N LYS A 60 -8.75 7.22 -1.29
CA LYS A 60 -7.42 7.66 -0.83
C LYS A 60 -6.26 7.17 -1.71
N GLN A 61 -6.52 6.39 -2.76
CA GLN A 61 -5.48 5.78 -3.61
C GLN A 61 -4.43 6.79 -4.09
N ALA A 62 -4.84 7.91 -4.68
CA ALA A 62 -3.91 8.94 -5.15
C ALA A 62 -3.08 9.59 -4.02
N LYS A 63 -3.63 9.68 -2.81
CA LYS A 63 -2.89 10.16 -1.63
C LYS A 63 -1.88 9.12 -1.14
N ILE A 64 -2.26 7.85 -1.17
CA ILE A 64 -1.36 6.72 -0.85
C ILE A 64 -0.15 6.76 -1.79
N GLU A 65 -0.37 6.85 -3.10
CA GLU A 65 0.71 6.96 -4.11
C GLU A 65 1.64 8.13 -3.79
N THR A 66 1.08 9.33 -3.62
CA THR A 66 1.85 10.54 -3.30
C THR A 66 2.64 10.41 -1.99
N PHE A 67 2.09 9.69 -1.00
CA PHE A 67 2.74 9.48 0.29
C PHE A 67 3.94 8.54 0.18
N PHE A 68 3.79 7.41 -0.54
CA PHE A 68 4.84 6.40 -0.67
C PHE A 68 5.91 6.78 -1.70
N GLY A 69 5.59 7.62 -2.68
CA GLY A 69 6.57 8.26 -3.57
C GLY A 69 6.09 8.45 -5.01
N PRO A 70 6.73 9.33 -5.78
CA PRO A 70 6.33 9.66 -7.15
C PRO A 70 6.41 8.47 -8.12
N ASP A 71 7.25 7.47 -7.84
CA ASP A 71 7.45 6.26 -8.64
C ASP A 71 6.76 5.04 -8.02
N ILE A 72 5.68 5.26 -7.26
CA ILE A 72 4.85 4.21 -6.68
C ILE A 72 3.44 4.29 -7.26
N ARG A 73 2.99 3.16 -7.82
CA ARG A 73 1.59 2.94 -8.16
C ARG A 73 0.96 2.11 -7.05
N ALA A 74 -0.17 2.56 -6.53
CA ALA A 74 -0.93 1.84 -5.51
C ALA A 74 -2.07 1.07 -6.18
N GLU A 75 -2.18 -0.23 -5.93
CA GLU A 75 -3.36 -1.00 -6.29
C GLU A 75 -4.02 -1.56 -5.05
N ILE A 76 -5.34 -1.37 -4.94
CA ILE A 76 -6.11 -1.69 -3.74
C ILE A 76 -7.17 -2.70 -4.14
N VAL A 77 -7.17 -3.85 -3.49
CA VAL A 77 -8.16 -4.91 -3.72
C VAL A 77 -8.69 -5.46 -2.41
N GLU A 78 -9.91 -5.99 -2.43
CA GLU A 78 -10.50 -6.71 -1.30
C GLU A 78 -10.49 -8.21 -1.62
N PRO A 79 -9.47 -8.96 -1.19
CA PRO A 79 -9.41 -10.40 -1.47
C PRO A 79 -10.49 -11.19 -0.72
N THR A 80 -10.97 -10.67 0.42
CA THR A 80 -12.01 -11.29 1.26
C THR A 80 -12.71 -10.18 2.05
N GLU A 81 -13.95 -10.43 2.50
CA GLU A 81 -14.70 -9.47 3.31
C GLU A 81 -13.86 -8.97 4.49
N LYS A 82 -13.83 -7.63 4.68
CA LYS A 82 -13.06 -6.95 5.75
C LYS A 82 -11.54 -7.07 5.63
N LYS A 83 -11.01 -7.54 4.51
CA LYS A 83 -9.56 -7.55 4.25
C LYS A 83 -9.23 -6.68 3.05
N VAL A 84 -8.15 -5.91 3.16
CA VAL A 84 -7.69 -5.04 2.08
C VAL A 84 -6.24 -5.32 1.79
N ASP A 85 -5.93 -5.64 0.55
CA ASP A 85 -4.56 -5.74 0.06
C ASP A 85 -4.21 -4.43 -0.63
N LEU A 86 -3.18 -3.74 -0.14
CA LEU A 86 -2.57 -2.58 -0.76
C LEU A 86 -1.24 -2.99 -1.40
N ALA A 87 -1.21 -3.10 -2.71
CA ALA A 87 0.00 -3.34 -3.48
C ALA A 87 0.67 -2.01 -3.84
N LEU A 88 1.90 -1.82 -3.39
CA LEU A 88 2.78 -0.71 -3.77
C LEU A 88 3.73 -1.20 -4.85
N ILE A 89 3.41 -0.88 -6.10
CA ILE A 89 4.15 -1.31 -7.28
C ILE A 89 5.15 -0.22 -7.65
N ALA A 90 6.43 -0.58 -7.64
CA ALA A 90 7.49 0.32 -8.07
C ALA A 90 7.43 0.48 -9.59
N ILE A 91 6.90 1.60 -10.06
CA ILE A 91 6.98 1.98 -11.47
C ILE A 91 8.41 2.48 -11.70
N SER A 92 9.32 1.55 -11.90
CA SER A 92 10.63 1.89 -12.44
C SER A 92 10.38 2.54 -13.79
N THR A 93 10.61 3.85 -13.90
CA THR A 93 10.86 4.43 -15.22
C THR A 93 11.92 3.52 -15.85
N PRO A 94 11.63 2.82 -16.96
CA PRO A 94 12.65 2.01 -17.58
C PRO A 94 13.79 2.99 -17.88
N THR A 95 14.94 2.79 -17.25
CA THR A 95 16.15 3.53 -17.60
C THR A 95 16.24 3.37 -19.11
N PRO A 96 16.19 4.46 -19.90
CA PRO A 96 16.23 4.33 -21.35
C PRO A 96 17.49 3.54 -21.65
N ALA A 97 17.31 2.33 -22.19
CA ALA A 97 18.41 1.46 -22.56
C ALA A 97 19.40 2.32 -23.34
N GLU A 98 20.62 2.44 -22.81
CA GLU A 98 21.68 3.22 -23.45
C GLU A 98 21.68 2.92 -24.95
N PRO A 99 21.61 3.92 -25.83
CA PRO A 99 21.72 3.66 -27.25
C PRO A 99 23.09 3.03 -27.47
N VAL A 100 23.11 1.75 -27.83
CA VAL A 100 24.34 1.07 -28.22
C VAL A 100 24.92 1.88 -29.38
N SER A 101 26.12 2.42 -29.19
CA SER A 101 26.85 3.17 -30.23
C SER A 101 27.37 2.24 -31.30
#